data_AF-A0A4Y2NF45-F1
#
_entry.id   AF-A0A4Y2NF45-F1
#
_cell.length_a   1.000
_cell.length_b   1.000
_cell.length_c   1.000
_cell.angle_alpha   90.00
_cell.angle_beta   90.00
_cell.angle_gamma   90.00
#
_symmetry.space_group_name_H-M   'P 1'
#
loop_
_entity.id
_entity.type
_entity.pdbx_description
1 polymer ?
#
loop_
_entity_poly.entity_id
_entity_poly.type
_entity_poly.pdbx_seq_one_letter_code
_entity_poly.pdbx_strand_id
1 'polypeptide(L)'
;AQPLPSNIRCDQSFGLEEFTIYSPNHPLPYPTEVHCRYVVIRSSSDICGLEVTFVSFDIEDYYQCQKDYLDIDGERLCGALPSNSVRAGKWTVMGKDNWTPYRAYLRSDLRTSPPLKRSQPPETDFRRC
;
A
#
# COMPACT_ATOMS: atom_id res chain seq x y z
N ALA A 1 25.61 12.76 -2.52
CA ALA A 1 24.32 12.18 -2.10
C ALA A 1 24.01 12.74 -0.72
N GLN A 2 22.93 13.50 -0.56
CA GLN A 2 22.49 13.95 0.78
C GLN A 2 21.96 12.72 1.52
N PRO A 3 22.40 12.46 2.76
CA PRO A 3 21.79 11.42 3.58
C PRO A 3 20.38 11.90 3.95
N LEU A 4 19.36 11.18 3.48
CA LEU A 4 17.97 11.50 3.82
C LEU A 4 17.71 11.11 5.28
N PRO A 5 16.91 11.91 6.02
CA PRO A 5 16.69 11.69 7.43
C PRO A 5 16.00 10.34 7.65
N SER A 6 16.57 9.53 8.53
CA SER A 6 16.16 8.20 8.98
C SER A 6 14.81 8.15 9.74
N ASN A 7 13.93 9.13 9.51
CA ASN A 7 12.72 9.35 10.31
C ASN A 7 11.49 9.76 9.47
N ILE A 8 11.37 9.26 8.24
CA ILE A 8 10.11 9.42 7.48
C ILE A 8 9.06 8.49 8.10
N ARG A 9 8.16 9.07 8.89
CA ARG A 9 6.97 8.39 9.42
C ARG A 9 5.84 8.53 8.41
N CYS A 10 5.43 7.40 7.84
CA CYS A 10 4.39 7.33 6.81
C CYS A 10 3.23 6.39 7.17
N ASP A 11 3.22 5.88 8.40
CA ASP A 11 2.11 5.07 8.90
C ASP A 11 0.81 5.88 8.87
N GLN A 12 -0.25 5.31 8.31
CA GLN A 12 -1.57 5.95 8.23
C GLN A 12 -2.69 4.96 8.55
N SER A 13 -3.84 5.48 8.93
CA SER A 13 -5.05 4.71 9.20
C SER A 13 -6.26 5.35 8.53
N PHE A 14 -7.09 4.53 7.88
CA PHE A 14 -8.24 4.97 7.10
C PHE A 14 -9.50 4.28 7.59
N GLY A 15 -10.64 4.97 7.53
CA GLY A 15 -11.94 4.42 7.94
C GLY A 15 -13.13 5.01 7.20
N LEU A 16 -12.90 5.69 6.08
CA LEU A 16 -13.93 6.24 5.20
C LEU A 16 -14.26 5.22 4.10
N GLU A 17 -15.50 5.18 3.59
CA GLU A 17 -15.90 4.28 2.48
C GLU A 17 -15.03 4.41 1.22
N GLU A 18 -14.47 5.59 0.99
CA GLU A 18 -13.49 5.84 -0.08
C GLU A 18 -12.30 6.63 0.51
N PHE A 19 -11.10 6.27 0.10
CA PHE A 19 -9.88 6.99 0.47
C PHE A 19 -8.78 6.79 -0.57
N THR A 20 -7.75 7.64 -0.50
CA THR A 20 -6.56 7.52 -1.34
C THR A 20 -5.34 7.42 -0.44
N ILE A 21 -4.50 6.42 -0.69
CA ILE A 21 -3.18 6.30 -0.06
C ILE A 21 -2.19 6.99 -0.97
N TYR A 22 -1.19 7.71 -0.44
CA TYR A 22 -0.07 8.19 -1.24
C TYR A 22 1.24 7.59 -0.77
N SER A 23 2.15 7.31 -1.71
CA SER A 23 3.53 6.97 -1.36
C SER A 23 4.19 8.14 -0.62
N PRO A 24 5.14 7.89 0.29
CA PRO A 24 5.84 8.98 0.95
C PRO A 24 6.56 9.86 -0.08
N ASN A 25 6.57 11.17 0.13
CA ASN A 25 7.09 12.19 -0.81
C ASN A 25 6.35 12.33 -2.14
N HIS A 26 5.23 11.65 -2.37
CA HIS A 26 4.41 11.84 -3.57
C HIS A 26 4.13 13.34 -3.84
N PRO A 27 4.30 13.85 -5.08
CA PRO A 27 4.50 13.14 -6.35
C PRO A 27 5.97 12.83 -6.71
N LEU A 28 6.91 13.06 -5.79
CA LEU A 28 8.31 12.69 -5.95
C LEU A 28 8.51 11.18 -5.67
N PRO A 29 9.67 10.61 -6.07
CA PRO A 29 10.00 9.23 -5.73
C PRO A 29 9.94 8.96 -4.23
N TYR A 30 9.51 7.76 -3.86
CA TYR A 30 9.53 7.32 -2.48
C TYR A 30 10.97 7.22 -1.95
N PRO A 31 11.20 7.55 -0.68
CA PRO A 31 12.52 7.46 -0.06
C PRO A 31 12.96 6.00 0.12
N THR A 32 14.27 5.79 0.11
CA THR A 32 14.90 4.52 0.50
C THR A 32 14.76 4.26 2.00
N GLU A 33 14.86 2.99 2.41
CA GLU A 33 14.80 2.58 3.83
C GLU A 33 13.50 2.97 4.55
N VAL A 34 12.39 3.06 3.81
CA VAL A 34 11.09 3.40 4.38
C VAL A 34 10.24 2.17 4.60
N HIS A 35 9.62 2.09 5.77
CA HIS A 35 8.69 1.05 6.16
C HIS A 35 7.36 1.72 6.54
N CYS A 36 6.40 1.77 5.61
CA CYS A 36 5.08 2.34 5.86
C CYS A 36 4.07 1.24 6.14
N ARG A 37 3.27 1.44 7.18
CA ARG A 37 2.10 0.61 7.46
C ARG A 37 0.83 1.39 7.24
N TYR A 38 -0.01 0.90 6.34
CA TYR A 38 -1.34 1.43 6.09
C TYR A 38 -2.36 0.49 6.71
N VAL A 39 -3.21 1.03 7.59
CA VAL A 39 -4.26 0.28 8.27
C VAL A 39 -5.61 0.76 7.79
N VAL A 40 -6.42 -0.13 7.26
CA VAL A 40 -7.77 0.19 6.81
C VAL A 40 -8.73 -0.42 7.81
N ILE A 41 -9.61 0.40 8.36
CA ILE A 41 -10.61 0.05 9.36
C ILE A 41 -11.95 0.07 8.65
N ARG A 42 -12.70 -1.01 8.79
CA ARG A 42 -14.04 -1.12 8.23
C ARG A 42 -14.93 0.04 8.72
N SER A 43 -15.53 0.80 7.80
CA SER A 43 -16.37 1.96 8.14
C SER A 43 -17.73 1.57 8.71
N SER A 44 -18.29 0.42 8.31
CA SER A 44 -19.61 -0.05 8.75
C SER A 44 -19.76 -1.58 8.65
N SER A 45 -20.78 -2.14 9.31
CA SER A 45 -20.98 -3.59 9.37
C SER A 45 -21.41 -4.24 8.04
N ASP A 46 -21.95 -3.45 7.12
CA ASP A 46 -22.39 -3.86 5.77
C ASP A 46 -21.24 -3.89 4.74
N ILE A 47 -20.00 -3.67 5.17
CA ILE A 47 -18.82 -3.80 4.31
C ILE A 47 -18.12 -5.14 4.58
N CYS A 48 -17.83 -5.88 3.50
CA CYS A 48 -17.15 -7.19 3.56
C CYS A 48 -16.02 -7.37 2.54
N GLY A 49 -15.72 -6.36 1.73
CA GLY A 49 -14.45 -6.34 1.00
C GLY A 49 -13.72 -5.00 1.09
N LEU A 50 -12.44 -5.03 0.70
CA LEU A 50 -11.68 -3.84 0.34
C LEU A 50 -11.26 -4.00 -1.12
N GLU A 51 -11.55 -3.00 -1.93
CA GLU A 51 -11.04 -2.87 -3.28
C GLU A 51 -9.91 -1.84 -3.32
N VAL A 52 -8.84 -2.20 -4.01
CA VAL A 52 -7.64 -1.39 -4.19
C VAL A 52 -7.42 -1.24 -5.68
N THR A 53 -7.58 -0.03 -6.20
CA THR A 53 -7.46 0.33 -7.60
C THR A 53 -6.20 1.16 -7.82
N PHE A 54 -5.17 0.58 -8.42
CA PHE A 54 -3.89 1.24 -8.69
C PHE A 54 -4.01 2.27 -9.81
N VAL A 55 -4.08 3.56 -9.48
CA VAL A 55 -4.08 4.66 -10.48
C VAL A 55 -2.74 4.71 -11.19
N SER A 56 -1.66 4.61 -10.41
CA SER A 56 -0.38 4.11 -10.92
C SER A 56 0.30 3.28 -9.84
N PHE A 57 1.34 2.56 -10.25
CA PHE A 57 2.16 1.74 -9.38
C PHE A 57 3.47 1.47 -10.11
N ASP A 58 4.58 1.91 -9.52
CA ASP A 58 5.93 1.64 -10.02
C ASP A 58 6.89 1.53 -8.82
N ILE A 59 7.16 0.29 -8.43
CA ILE A 59 8.11 -0.06 -7.36
C ILE A 59 9.32 -0.77 -7.99
N GLU A 60 10.49 -0.73 -7.34
CA GLU A 60 11.68 -1.45 -7.84
C GLU A 60 11.34 -2.91 -8.13
N ASP A 61 11.56 -3.36 -9.37
CA ASP A 61 11.32 -4.75 -9.75
C ASP A 61 12.57 -5.59 -9.47
N TYR A 62 12.36 -6.73 -8.84
CA TYR A 62 13.40 -7.69 -8.55
C TYR A 62 12.83 -9.08 -8.34
N TYR A 63 13.69 -10.08 -8.44
CA TYR A 63 13.32 -11.49 -8.27
C TYR A 63 12.41 -11.68 -7.05
N GLN A 64 11.16 -12.07 -7.32
CA GLN A 64 10.11 -12.32 -6.32
C GLN A 64 9.85 -11.15 -5.35
N CYS A 65 10.04 -9.90 -5.79
CA CYS A 65 9.82 -8.69 -4.98
C CYS A 65 10.58 -8.72 -3.64
N GLN A 66 11.83 -9.23 -3.65
CA GLN A 66 12.64 -9.35 -2.44
C GLN A 66 13.30 -8.04 -1.98
N LYS A 67 13.28 -6.99 -2.82
CA LYS A 67 13.79 -5.65 -2.51
C LYS A 67 12.65 -4.73 -2.06
N ASP A 68 12.23 -3.81 -2.92
CA ASP A 68 11.10 -2.93 -2.67
C ASP A 68 9.80 -3.65 -3.03
N TYR A 69 8.78 -3.51 -2.18
CA TYR A 69 7.48 -4.13 -2.43
C TYR A 69 6.35 -3.42 -1.67
N LEU A 70 5.15 -3.53 -2.22
CA LEU A 70 3.90 -3.33 -1.50
C LEU A 70 3.31 -4.71 -1.18
N ASP A 71 3.14 -5.02 0.10
CA ASP A 71 2.48 -6.23 0.58
C ASP A 71 1.02 -5.91 0.90
N ILE A 72 0.09 -6.63 0.28
CA ILE A 72 -1.34 -6.56 0.56
C ILE A 72 -1.80 -7.97 0.93
N ASP A 73 -2.12 -8.17 2.21
CA ASP A 73 -2.61 -9.46 2.74
C ASP A 73 -1.72 -10.67 2.37
N GLY A 74 -0.40 -10.48 2.32
CA GLY A 74 0.58 -11.51 1.98
C GLY A 74 0.93 -11.60 0.49
N GLU A 75 0.24 -10.87 -0.40
CA GLU A 75 0.65 -10.72 -1.80
C GLU A 75 1.65 -9.56 -1.92
N ARG A 76 2.90 -9.88 -2.30
CA ARG A 76 3.92 -8.85 -2.60
C ARG A 76 3.83 -8.42 -4.06
N LEU A 77 3.70 -7.11 -4.24
CA LEU A 77 3.65 -6.44 -5.52
C LEU A 77 4.92 -5.59 -5.70
N CYS A 78 5.53 -5.69 -6.88
CA CYS A 78 6.66 -4.86 -7.31
C CYS A 78 6.63 -4.68 -8.83
N GLY A 79 7.54 -3.86 -9.36
CA GLY A 79 7.52 -3.47 -10.77
C GLY A 79 6.41 -2.47 -11.07
N ALA A 80 6.02 -2.41 -12.35
CA ALA A 80 4.97 -1.52 -12.82
C ALA A 80 3.67 -2.31 -13.07
N LEU A 81 2.55 -1.81 -12.54
CA LEU A 81 1.23 -2.33 -12.88
C LEU A 81 0.56 -1.41 -13.92
N PRO A 82 -0.25 -1.95 -14.84
CA PRO A 82 -1.11 -1.14 -15.69
C PRO A 82 -2.01 -0.22 -14.85
N SER A 83 -2.26 1.00 -15.32
CA SER A 83 -3.22 1.89 -14.68
C SER A 83 -4.60 1.25 -14.54
N ASN A 84 -5.27 1.55 -13.43
CA ASN A 84 -6.56 0.99 -13.02
C ASN A 84 -6.55 -0.52 -12.76
N SER A 85 -5.37 -1.08 -12.48
CA SER A 85 -5.29 -2.48 -11.99
C SER A 85 -5.99 -2.59 -10.65
N VAL A 86 -6.81 -3.62 -10.46
CA VAL A 86 -7.58 -3.81 -9.23
C VAL A 86 -7.06 -5.02 -8.44
N ARG A 87 -7.02 -4.88 -7.12
CA ARG A 87 -6.84 -5.95 -6.14
C ARG A 87 -7.98 -5.88 -5.13
N ALA A 88 -8.66 -7.00 -4.91
CA ALA A 88 -9.77 -7.08 -3.96
C ALA A 88 -9.43 -8.06 -2.84
N GLY A 89 -9.46 -7.58 -1.60
CA GLY A 89 -9.40 -8.39 -0.40
C GLY A 89 -10.81 -8.74 0.09
N LYS A 90 -11.00 -9.94 0.64
CA LYS A 90 -12.24 -10.32 1.36
C LYS A 90 -12.04 -10.18 2.86
N TRP A 91 -12.87 -9.35 3.52
CA TRP A 91 -12.84 -9.26 4.97
C TRP A 91 -13.41 -10.61 5.40
N THR A 92 -12.56 -11.52 5.85
CA THR A 92 -13.08 -12.79 6.37
C THR A 92 -14.10 -12.42 7.44
N VAL A 93 -15.32 -12.95 7.31
CA VAL A 93 -16.37 -12.81 8.33
C VAL A 93 -15.90 -13.68 9.50
N MET A 94 -14.86 -13.23 10.19
CA MET A 94 -14.40 -13.80 11.44
C MET A 94 -15.52 -13.50 12.43
N GLY A 95 -16.36 -14.52 12.61
CA GLY A 95 -17.56 -14.45 13.43
C GLY A 95 -17.23 -13.85 14.78
N LYS A 96 -18.06 -12.91 15.21
CA LYS A 96 -18.10 -12.33 16.55
C LYS A 96 -16.71 -11.91 17.09
N ASP A 97 -16.49 -10.61 17.06
CA ASP A 97 -15.60 -9.86 17.98
C ASP A 97 -14.21 -9.51 17.44
N ASN A 98 -13.67 -10.15 16.40
CA ASN A 98 -12.30 -9.85 15.97
C ASN A 98 -12.24 -8.95 14.73
N TRP A 99 -12.41 -7.64 14.96
CA TRP A 99 -12.26 -6.55 13.98
C TRP A 99 -10.81 -6.36 13.54
N THR A 100 -10.17 -7.41 13.01
CA THR A 100 -8.77 -7.31 12.55
C THR A 100 -8.73 -6.41 11.32
N PRO A 101 -8.14 -5.20 11.39
CA PRO A 101 -8.13 -4.27 10.28
C PRO A 101 -7.30 -4.83 9.11
N TYR A 102 -7.65 -4.45 7.88
CA TYR A 102 -6.80 -4.69 6.73
C TYR A 102 -5.49 -3.94 6.87
N ARG A 103 -4.42 -4.56 6.39
CA ARG A 103 -3.09 -3.98 6.44
C ARG A 103 -2.42 -4.12 5.08
N ALA A 104 -1.81 -3.02 4.66
CA ALA A 104 -0.86 -3.01 3.57
C ALA A 104 0.48 -2.46 4.08
N TYR A 105 1.58 -2.96 3.54
CA TYR A 105 2.93 -2.55 3.93
C TYR A 105 3.74 -2.15 2.72
N LEU A 106 4.22 -0.91 2.68
CA LEU A 106 5.22 -0.48 1.71
C LEU A 106 6.59 -0.58 2.36
N ARG A 107 7.49 -1.36 1.76
CA ARG A 107 8.87 -1.50 2.19
C ARG A 107 9.82 -1.12 1.05
N SER A 108 10.81 -0.29 1.36
CA SER A 108 11.94 0.01 0.46
C SER A 108 13.28 -0.28 1.16
N ASP A 109 14.19 -0.98 0.50
CA ASP A 109 15.55 -1.34 0.97
C ASP A 109 16.58 -0.27 0.54
N LEU A 110 17.70 -0.14 1.28
CA LEU A 110 18.80 0.79 1.00
C LEU A 110 19.62 0.40 -0.23
N ARG A 111 19.70 -0.89 -0.53
CA ARG A 111 20.81 -1.42 -1.35
C ARG A 111 20.69 -1.11 -2.83
N THR A 112 19.51 -0.81 -3.35
CA THR A 112 19.25 -0.97 -4.79
C THR A 112 18.35 0.07 -5.44
N SER A 113 17.85 1.07 -4.73
CA SER A 113 16.99 2.09 -5.34
C SER A 113 17.84 3.20 -6.00
N PRO A 114 18.09 3.21 -7.33
CA PRO A 114 18.42 4.44 -8.01
C PRO A 114 17.23 5.41 -7.90
N PRO A 115 17.44 6.73 -7.99
CA PRO A 115 16.47 7.76 -7.56
C PRO A 115 15.24 7.95 -8.47
N LEU A 116 14.75 6.90 -9.17
CA LEU A 116 13.99 7.11 -10.42
C LEU A 116 12.64 6.41 -10.55
N LYS A 117 12.06 5.81 -9.50
CA LYS A 117 10.72 5.23 -9.63
C LYS A 117 9.65 6.12 -9.01
N ARG A 118 8.81 6.68 -9.89
CA ARG A 118 7.71 7.57 -9.55
C ARG A 118 6.46 6.72 -9.41
N SER A 119 6.12 6.31 -8.19
CA SER A 119 4.83 5.68 -7.92
C SER A 119 3.76 6.75 -7.70
N GLN A 120 2.77 6.80 -8.59
CA GLN A 120 1.43 7.18 -8.16
C GLN A 120 0.81 5.97 -7.44
N PRO A 121 -0.27 6.13 -6.66
CA PRO A 121 -0.74 5.08 -5.77
C PRO A 121 -2.16 4.60 -6.12
N PRO A 122 -2.66 3.58 -5.41
CA PRO A 122 -4.03 3.16 -5.56
C PRO A 122 -5.05 4.11 -4.94
N GLU A 123 -6.11 4.37 -5.70
CA GLU A 123 -7.42 4.76 -5.21
C GLU A 123 -8.07 3.52 -4.59
N THR A 124 -8.64 3.64 -3.39
CA THR A 124 -9.18 2.50 -2.66
C THR A 124 -10.64 2.77 -2.32
N ASP A 125 -11.48 1.79 -2.64
CA ASP A 125 -12.92 1.83 -2.40
C ASP A 125 -13.33 0.60 -1.57
N PHE A 126 -14.31 0.76 -0.69
CA PHE A 126 -14.84 -0.33 0.09
C PHE A 126 -15.89 -1.11 -0.69
N ARG A 127 -15.80 -2.45 -0.68
CA ARG A 127 -16.86 -3.29 -1.27
C ARG A 127 -17.94 -3.59 -0.23
N ARG A 128 -19.15 -3.09 -0.51
CA ARG A 128 -20.38 -3.44 0.22
C ARG A 128 -20.72 -4.92 0.06
N CYS A 129 -21.32 -5.48 1.11
CA CYS A 129 -22.17 -6.66 1.05
C CYS A 129 -23.57 -6.25 0.56
#